data_AF-U7UEY6-F1
#
_entry.id   AF-U7UEY6-F1
#
_cell.length_a   1.000
_cell.length_b   1.000
_cell.length_c   1.000
_cell.angle_alpha   90.00
_cell.angle_beta   90.00
_cell.angle_gamma   90.00
#
_symmetry.space_group_name_H-M   'P 1'
#
loop_
_entity.id
_entity.type
_entity.pdbx_description
1 polymer ?
#
loop_
_entity_poly.entity_id
_entity_poly.type
_entity_poly.pdbx_seq_one_letter_code
_entity_poly.pdbx_strand_id
1 'polypeptide(L)'
;MIVLLKAETTEAEMNGLAAYFTAQGLQVERVDRAEGPAFGLIGDTAPVELAALRQYAFIANIIPVAEPFKRASRAFHRKNSVVSVAGIPVGGPAVAVIAGPCSIETPRQIESVAHAVHSSGAAMLRGGAFKPRTSPYAFQGLGDKGLEMLCRASRKEQIPVVTEIMSVDKVAAFLKNDVDLIQVGARNMQNFDLLKALGRTKKPVLLKRGLSATVAEWLMSAEYIMAEGNRNVILCERGIRTFENFTRNTLDLSAVLAVKRLSHLPVIVDPSHAAGKSWMVADLAKAAVAVGADGVMIEVHNDPEHAWCDGAQSVTPAMFAEMMKSLRQVACAVGRRIL
;
A
#
# COMPACT_ATOMS: atom_id res chain seq x y z
N MET A 1 21.35 -14.59 -8.28
CA MET A 1 21.36 -14.80 -6.81
C MET A 1 22.73 -15.36 -6.45
N ILE A 2 23.24 -15.11 -5.24
CA ILE A 2 24.47 -15.74 -4.75
C ILE A 2 24.12 -16.57 -3.53
N VAL A 3 24.53 -17.83 -3.50
CA VAL A 3 24.37 -18.75 -2.37
C VAL A 3 25.74 -19.04 -1.79
N LEU A 4 25.99 -18.61 -0.55
CA LEU A 4 27.24 -18.85 0.16
C LEU A 4 27.10 -20.14 0.96
N LEU A 5 28.06 -21.04 0.83
CA LEU A 5 28.12 -22.32 1.52
C LEU A 5 29.16 -22.28 2.64
N LYS A 6 29.02 -23.16 3.63
CA LYS A 6 30.03 -23.33 4.68
C LYS A 6 31.28 -23.99 4.11
N ALA A 7 32.43 -23.72 4.71
CA ALA A 7 33.73 -24.21 4.23
C ALA A 7 33.82 -25.74 4.18
N GLU A 8 33.11 -26.41 5.10
CA GLU A 8 33.05 -27.88 5.25
C GLU A 8 32.00 -28.56 4.34
N THR A 9 31.35 -27.83 3.44
CA THR A 9 30.32 -28.41 2.55
C THR A 9 30.94 -29.43 1.60
N THR A 10 30.35 -30.63 1.54
CA THR A 10 30.86 -31.73 0.73
C THR A 10 30.52 -31.57 -0.75
N GLU A 11 31.32 -32.19 -1.63
CA GLU A 11 31.03 -32.23 -3.08
C GLU A 11 29.66 -32.86 -3.39
N ALA A 12 29.23 -33.86 -2.60
CA ALA A 12 27.92 -34.48 -2.77
C ALA A 12 26.77 -33.50 -2.48
N GLU A 13 26.87 -32.73 -1.41
CA GLU A 13 25.92 -31.67 -1.05
C GLU A 13 25.89 -30.56 -2.10
N MET A 14 27.07 -30.12 -2.56
CA MET A 14 27.21 -29.11 -3.61
C MET A 14 26.57 -29.57 -4.93
N ASN A 15 26.83 -30.81 -5.35
CA ASN A 15 26.27 -31.36 -6.58
C ASN A 15 24.76 -31.53 -6.49
N GLY A 16 24.23 -31.98 -5.35
CA GLY A 16 22.79 -32.07 -5.12
C GLY A 16 22.11 -30.70 -5.20
N LEU A 17 22.71 -29.68 -4.60
CA LEU A 17 22.18 -28.32 -4.63
C LEU A 17 22.27 -27.68 -6.03
N ALA A 18 23.38 -27.89 -6.76
CA ALA A 18 23.53 -27.42 -8.13
C ALA A 18 22.52 -28.09 -9.08
N ALA A 19 22.25 -29.39 -8.89
CA ALA A 19 21.24 -30.11 -9.65
C ALA A 19 19.82 -29.57 -9.38
N TYR A 20 19.51 -29.26 -8.11
CA TYR A 20 18.24 -28.61 -7.74
C TYR A 20 18.05 -27.27 -8.48
N PHE A 21 19.06 -26.41 -8.53
CA PHE A 21 18.98 -25.14 -9.26
C PHE A 21 18.86 -25.34 -10.77
N THR A 22 19.64 -26.27 -11.34
CA THR A 22 19.59 -26.58 -12.77
C THR A 22 18.21 -27.14 -13.18
N ALA A 23 17.57 -27.94 -12.32
CA ALA A 23 16.21 -28.44 -12.54
C ALA A 23 15.15 -27.32 -12.59
N GLN A 24 15.44 -26.15 -12.01
CA GLN A 24 14.61 -24.95 -12.12
C GLN A 24 14.97 -24.06 -13.31
N GLY A 25 15.85 -24.53 -14.20
CA GLY A 25 16.28 -23.79 -15.39
C GLY A 25 17.32 -22.70 -15.11
N LEU A 26 18.00 -22.76 -13.97
CA LEU A 26 19.07 -21.81 -13.64
C LEU A 26 20.43 -22.31 -14.11
N GLN A 27 21.24 -21.38 -14.60
CA GLN A 27 22.67 -21.62 -14.77
C GLN A 27 23.37 -21.42 -13.42
N VAL A 28 24.19 -22.39 -13.03
CA VAL A 28 24.94 -22.39 -11.77
C VAL A 28 26.42 -22.22 -12.06
N GLU A 29 27.02 -21.15 -11.53
CA GLU A 29 28.46 -20.94 -11.54
C GLU A 29 29.01 -21.12 -10.13
N ARG A 30 29.98 -22.04 -9.97
CA ARG A 30 30.67 -22.24 -8.71
C ARG A 30 31.86 -21.28 -8.61
N VAL A 31 32.02 -20.68 -7.44
CA VAL A 31 33.18 -19.87 -7.07
C VAL A 31 33.71 -20.36 -5.74
N ASP A 32 34.93 -20.89 -5.73
CA ASP A 32 35.62 -21.24 -4.50
C ASP A 32 36.25 -19.99 -3.89
N ARG A 33 35.89 -19.67 -2.64
CA ARG A 33 36.39 -18.50 -1.91
C ARG A 33 37.12 -18.96 -0.66
N ALA A 34 37.97 -18.09 -0.11
CA ALA A 34 38.72 -18.37 1.12
C ALA A 34 37.82 -18.70 2.33
N GLU A 35 36.61 -18.13 2.37
CA GLU A 35 35.62 -18.31 3.43
C GLU A 35 34.69 -19.53 3.21
N GLY A 36 34.85 -20.24 2.08
CA GLY A 36 34.00 -21.34 1.66
C GLY A 36 33.39 -21.14 0.26
N PRO A 37 32.93 -22.23 -0.38
CA PRO A 37 32.40 -22.21 -1.73
C PRO A 37 31.11 -21.37 -1.85
N ALA A 38 30.84 -20.87 -3.05
CA ALA A 38 29.64 -20.13 -3.36
C ALA A 38 29.08 -20.53 -4.73
N PHE A 39 27.77 -20.40 -4.90
CA PHE A 39 27.10 -20.51 -6.19
C PHE A 39 26.57 -19.15 -6.63
N GLY A 40 26.98 -18.70 -7.81
CA GLY A 40 26.30 -17.69 -8.59
C GLY A 40 25.19 -18.33 -9.43
N LEU A 41 23.95 -17.90 -9.20
CA LEU A 41 22.78 -18.35 -9.96
C LEU A 41 22.40 -17.28 -10.98
N ILE A 42 22.49 -17.64 -12.25
CA ILE A 42 22.19 -16.81 -13.41
C ILE A 42 20.89 -17.32 -14.06
N GLY A 43 19.93 -16.42 -14.29
CA GLY A 43 18.61 -16.75 -14.81
C GLY A 43 17.48 -16.22 -13.93
N ASP A 44 16.25 -16.72 -14.17
CA ASP A 44 15.08 -16.35 -13.39
C ASP A 44 15.08 -17.05 -12.03
N THR A 45 15.53 -16.37 -10.98
CA THR A 45 15.57 -16.93 -9.62
C THR A 45 14.26 -16.76 -8.84
N ALA A 46 13.17 -16.26 -9.45
CA ALA A 46 11.88 -16.12 -8.77
C ALA A 46 11.24 -17.44 -8.30
N PRO A 47 11.42 -18.59 -9.00
CA PRO A 47 10.92 -19.88 -8.54
C PRO A 47 11.68 -20.45 -7.33
N VAL A 48 12.86 -19.91 -7.01
CA VAL A 48 13.70 -20.42 -5.92
C VAL A 48 13.17 -19.92 -4.58
N GLU A 49 12.61 -20.83 -3.79
CA GLU A 49 12.12 -20.50 -2.46
C GLU A 49 13.26 -20.37 -1.44
N LEU A 50 13.56 -19.12 -1.04
CA LEU A 50 14.64 -18.82 -0.08
C LEU A 50 14.48 -19.55 1.26
N ALA A 51 13.24 -19.78 1.70
CA ALA A 51 12.97 -20.51 2.94
C ALA A 51 13.36 -21.98 2.84
N ALA A 52 13.13 -22.62 1.69
CA ALA A 52 13.54 -24.00 1.44
C ALA A 52 15.07 -24.12 1.45
N LEU A 53 15.76 -23.15 0.85
CA LEU A 53 17.22 -23.12 0.86
C LEU A 53 17.83 -22.96 2.26
N ARG A 54 17.17 -22.23 3.16
CA ARG A 54 17.66 -22.07 4.55
C ARG A 54 17.62 -23.36 5.37
N GLN A 55 16.95 -24.41 4.89
CA GLN A 55 16.89 -25.71 5.58
C GLN A 55 18.17 -26.53 5.41
N TYR A 56 18.96 -26.26 4.37
CA TYR A 56 20.24 -26.95 4.18
C TYR A 56 21.26 -26.43 5.19
N ALA A 57 21.69 -27.29 6.11
CA ALA A 57 22.61 -26.94 7.20
C ALA A 57 23.97 -26.42 6.70
N PHE A 58 24.34 -26.74 5.47
CA PHE A 58 25.58 -26.33 4.83
C PHE A 58 25.48 -25.00 4.06
N ILE A 59 24.30 -24.37 3.97
CA ILE A 59 24.16 -23.01 3.45
C ILE A 59 24.52 -22.01 4.56
N ALA A 60 25.52 -21.17 4.30
CA ALA A 60 25.96 -20.11 5.20
C ALA A 60 25.13 -18.83 5.06
N ASN A 61 24.85 -18.41 3.82
CA ASN A 61 24.06 -17.21 3.55
C ASN A 61 23.48 -17.24 2.12
N ILE A 62 22.44 -16.44 1.86
CA ILE A 62 21.87 -16.27 0.52
C ILE A 62 21.72 -14.78 0.25
N ILE A 63 22.30 -14.32 -0.84
CA ILE A 63 22.29 -12.93 -1.29
C ILE A 63 21.50 -12.86 -2.59
N PRO A 64 20.24 -12.39 -2.58
CA PRO A 64 19.51 -12.11 -3.81
C PRO A 64 20.24 -11.05 -4.62
N VAL A 65 20.44 -11.30 -5.92
CA VAL A 65 21.08 -10.33 -6.85
C VAL A 65 20.01 -9.60 -7.67
N ALA A 66 18.83 -10.20 -7.84
CA ALA A 66 17.68 -9.59 -8.51
C ALA A 66 16.61 -9.22 -7.47
N GLU A 67 15.89 -8.11 -7.73
CA GLU A 67 14.70 -7.74 -6.97
C GLU A 67 13.61 -8.81 -7.14
N PRO A 68 12.99 -9.31 -6.06
CA PRO A 68 12.06 -10.43 -6.14
C PRO A 68 10.71 -10.06 -6.81
N PHE A 69 10.39 -8.77 -6.95
CA PHE A 69 9.12 -8.25 -7.48
C PHE A 69 9.26 -7.77 -8.94
N LYS A 70 9.15 -8.65 -9.92
CA LYS A 70 9.42 -8.29 -11.33
C LYS A 70 8.41 -7.31 -11.93
N ARG A 71 7.11 -7.56 -11.78
CA ARG A 71 6.06 -6.73 -12.40
C ARG A 71 5.95 -5.37 -11.72
N ALA A 72 6.20 -5.28 -10.42
CA ALA A 72 6.21 -4.01 -9.70
C ALA A 72 7.55 -3.26 -9.81
N SER A 73 8.64 -3.91 -10.25
CA SER A 73 9.98 -3.31 -10.29
C SER A 73 10.15 -2.32 -11.44
N ARG A 74 10.80 -1.20 -11.14
CA ARG A 74 11.25 -0.21 -12.11
C ARG A 74 12.30 -0.76 -13.08
N ALA A 75 13.09 -1.75 -12.65
CA ALA A 75 14.09 -2.38 -13.50
C ALA A 75 13.46 -3.05 -14.74
N PHE A 76 12.27 -3.64 -14.56
CA PHE A 76 11.51 -4.28 -15.63
C PHE A 76 10.46 -3.37 -16.28
N HIS A 77 10.05 -2.28 -15.60
CA HIS A 77 9.15 -1.28 -16.14
C HIS A 77 9.63 0.14 -15.81
N ARG A 78 10.40 0.76 -16.73
CA ARG A 78 11.12 2.02 -16.46
C ARG A 78 10.22 3.24 -16.26
N LYS A 79 9.12 3.34 -17.00
CA LYS A 79 8.20 4.51 -16.96
C LYS A 79 7.31 4.43 -15.72
N ASN A 80 6.96 5.57 -15.12
CA ASN A 80 5.99 5.58 -14.02
C ASN A 80 4.62 5.10 -14.51
N SER A 81 3.96 4.28 -13.71
CA SER A 81 2.54 3.98 -13.90
C SER A 81 1.71 5.18 -13.48
N VAL A 82 0.66 5.45 -14.26
CA VAL A 82 -0.42 6.35 -13.87
C VAL A 82 -1.69 5.52 -13.80
N VAL A 83 -2.24 5.35 -12.60
CA VAL A 83 -3.47 4.57 -12.37
C VAL A 83 -4.66 5.51 -12.47
N SER A 84 -5.58 5.24 -13.38
CA SER A 84 -6.84 6.00 -13.50
C SER A 84 -7.90 5.42 -12.56
N VAL A 85 -8.41 6.24 -11.65
CA VAL A 85 -9.53 5.92 -10.76
C VAL A 85 -10.73 6.73 -11.22
N ALA A 86 -11.60 6.10 -12.02
CA ALA A 86 -12.76 6.76 -12.65
C ALA A 86 -12.41 8.11 -13.32
N GLY A 87 -11.27 8.17 -14.02
CA GLY A 87 -10.79 9.36 -14.72
C GLY A 87 -9.77 10.20 -13.93
N ILE A 88 -9.64 10.00 -12.61
CA ILE A 88 -8.65 10.70 -11.79
C ILE A 88 -7.28 10.01 -11.89
N PRO A 89 -6.22 10.67 -12.40
CA PRO A 89 -4.91 10.05 -12.57
C PRO A 89 -4.08 10.10 -11.28
N VAL A 90 -3.63 8.95 -10.78
CA VAL A 90 -2.71 8.84 -9.63
C VAL A 90 -1.34 8.36 -10.11
N GLY A 91 -0.28 9.08 -9.74
CA GLY A 91 1.10 8.83 -10.24
C GLY A 91 1.58 9.81 -11.31
N GLY A 92 0.72 10.78 -11.68
CA GLY A 92 1.04 11.85 -12.61
C GLY A 92 1.75 13.06 -11.96
N PRO A 93 1.85 14.19 -12.68
CA PRO A 93 2.47 15.41 -12.17
C PRO A 93 1.67 16.04 -11.02
N ALA A 94 0.35 15.78 -10.99
CA ALA A 94 -0.54 16.27 -9.95
C ALA A 94 -0.69 15.25 -8.80
N VAL A 95 -0.95 15.76 -7.61
CA VAL A 95 -1.09 15.01 -6.36
C VAL A 95 -2.58 14.84 -6.04
N ALA A 96 -3.02 13.59 -5.91
CA ALA A 96 -4.41 13.27 -5.57
C ALA A 96 -4.65 13.35 -4.05
N VAL A 97 -5.69 14.07 -3.62
CA VAL A 97 -6.12 14.07 -2.23
C VAL A 97 -7.38 13.22 -2.08
N ILE A 98 -7.30 12.18 -1.25
CA ILE A 98 -8.41 11.31 -0.90
C ILE A 98 -8.86 11.72 0.51
N ALA A 99 -10.14 12.02 0.71
CA ALA A 99 -10.62 12.47 2.03
C ALA A 99 -12.01 11.96 2.36
N GLY A 100 -12.31 11.84 3.65
CA GLY A 100 -13.61 11.40 4.15
C GLY A 100 -13.51 10.72 5.53
N PRO A 101 -14.62 10.24 6.10
CA PRO A 101 -14.67 9.82 7.48
C PRO A 101 -14.14 8.41 7.70
N CYS A 102 -13.47 8.16 8.83
CA CYS A 102 -12.90 6.85 9.16
C CYS A 102 -13.90 5.69 9.01
N SER A 103 -15.13 5.92 9.48
CA SER A 103 -16.26 5.02 9.33
C SER A 103 -17.47 5.77 8.79
N ILE A 104 -18.35 5.07 8.08
CA ILE A 104 -19.68 5.59 7.76
C ILE A 104 -20.60 5.35 8.97
N GLU A 105 -21.18 6.42 9.48
CA GLU A 105 -21.95 6.39 10.74
C GLU A 105 -23.44 6.63 10.48
N THR A 106 -23.75 7.71 9.77
CA THR A 106 -25.13 8.07 9.41
C THR A 106 -25.18 8.67 8.00
N PRO A 107 -26.36 8.64 7.33
CA PRO A 107 -26.53 9.29 6.03
C PRO A 107 -26.17 10.78 6.06
N ARG A 108 -26.62 11.51 7.09
CA ARG A 108 -26.33 12.94 7.23
C ARG A 108 -24.83 13.21 7.39
N GLN A 109 -24.13 12.36 8.15
CA GLN A 109 -22.69 12.48 8.36
C GLN A 109 -21.93 12.30 7.05
N ILE A 110 -22.16 11.19 6.32
CA ILE A 110 -21.41 10.92 5.09
C ILE A 110 -21.75 11.92 3.98
N GLU A 111 -23.00 12.35 3.83
CA GLU A 111 -23.38 13.35 2.84
C GLU A 111 -22.75 14.72 3.13
N SER A 112 -22.74 15.15 4.40
CA SER A 112 -22.13 16.41 4.82
C SER A 112 -20.61 16.40 4.60
N VAL A 113 -19.93 15.32 5.02
CA VAL A 113 -18.48 15.21 4.85
C VAL A 113 -18.11 15.11 3.36
N ALA A 114 -18.85 14.34 2.56
CA ALA A 114 -18.61 14.23 1.12
C ALA A 114 -18.65 15.60 0.43
N HIS A 115 -19.70 16.37 0.70
CA HIS A 115 -19.83 17.72 0.18
C HIS A 115 -18.68 18.63 0.61
N ALA A 116 -18.31 18.61 1.89
CA ALA A 116 -17.30 19.50 2.43
C ALA A 116 -15.89 19.18 1.90
N VAL A 117 -15.52 17.90 1.79
CA VAL A 117 -14.21 17.50 1.26
C VAL A 117 -14.11 17.77 -0.23
N HIS A 118 -15.18 17.48 -0.99
CA HIS A 118 -15.25 17.79 -2.43
C HIS A 118 -15.09 19.30 -2.69
N SER A 119 -15.87 20.12 -1.99
CA SER A 119 -15.82 21.59 -2.10
C SER A 119 -14.45 22.18 -1.73
N SER A 120 -13.67 21.47 -0.91
CA SER A 120 -12.31 21.86 -0.53
C SER A 120 -11.23 21.41 -1.54
N GLY A 121 -11.59 20.55 -2.50
CA GLY A 121 -10.73 20.03 -3.56
C GLY A 121 -10.24 18.60 -3.35
N ALA A 122 -10.92 17.78 -2.55
CA ALA A 122 -10.63 16.35 -2.52
C ALA A 122 -11.00 15.72 -3.88
N ALA A 123 -10.07 14.94 -4.44
CA ALA A 123 -10.26 14.28 -5.73
C ALA A 123 -11.08 12.99 -5.62
N MET A 124 -11.16 12.39 -4.42
CA MET A 124 -11.90 11.15 -4.16
C MET A 124 -12.47 11.14 -2.75
N LEU A 125 -13.62 10.50 -2.58
CA LEU A 125 -14.27 10.28 -1.29
C LEU A 125 -13.84 8.94 -0.71
N ARG A 126 -13.41 8.92 0.56
CA ARG A 126 -13.18 7.67 1.28
C ARG A 126 -14.14 7.43 2.43
N GLY A 127 -14.40 6.16 2.75
CA GLY A 127 -15.22 5.77 3.90
C GLY A 127 -15.06 4.29 4.25
N GLY A 128 -15.06 3.97 5.55
CA GLY A 128 -14.95 2.58 6.02
C GLY A 128 -16.31 1.97 6.30
N ALA A 129 -16.81 1.12 5.39
CA ALA A 129 -18.08 0.40 5.59
C ALA A 129 -17.91 -0.81 6.54
N PHE A 130 -16.72 -1.41 6.54
CA PHE A 130 -16.33 -2.56 7.35
C PHE A 130 -15.08 -2.17 8.16
N LYS A 131 -15.04 -2.49 9.46
CA LYS A 131 -13.95 -2.05 10.35
C LYS A 131 -13.21 -3.26 10.95
N PRO A 132 -11.91 -3.46 10.67
CA PRO A 132 -11.12 -4.48 11.33
C PRO A 132 -10.71 -3.98 12.73
N ARG A 133 -11.48 -4.36 13.76
CA ARG A 133 -11.27 -3.92 15.14
C ARG A 133 -10.49 -4.96 15.95
N THR A 134 -9.59 -4.47 16.80
CA THR A 134 -8.89 -5.32 17.78
C THR A 134 -9.87 -5.87 18.84
N SER A 135 -10.87 -5.07 19.24
CA SER A 135 -11.91 -5.49 20.18
C SER A 135 -13.19 -5.88 19.40
N PRO A 136 -13.79 -7.05 19.68
CA PRO A 136 -15.05 -7.47 19.06
C PRO A 136 -16.25 -6.60 19.50
N TYR A 137 -16.14 -5.91 20.64
CA TYR A 137 -17.21 -5.05 21.18
C TYR A 137 -17.23 -3.64 20.59
N ALA A 138 -16.19 -3.28 19.85
CA ALA A 138 -16.13 -1.99 19.19
C ALA A 138 -17.04 -1.97 17.94
N PHE A 139 -17.42 -0.78 17.50
CA PHE A 139 -18.20 -0.62 16.26
C PHE A 139 -17.50 -1.29 15.06
N GLN A 140 -18.20 -2.22 14.41
CA GLN A 140 -17.70 -3.08 13.32
C GLN A 140 -17.93 -2.49 11.92
N GLY A 141 -18.61 -1.34 11.84
CA GLY A 141 -19.09 -0.78 10.57
C GLY A 141 -20.54 -1.15 10.27
N LEU A 142 -21.16 -0.43 9.33
CA LEU A 142 -22.53 -0.68 8.87
C LEU A 142 -22.62 -1.77 7.78
N GLY A 143 -21.49 -2.34 7.37
CA GLY A 143 -21.42 -3.36 6.33
C GLY A 143 -21.97 -2.86 5.00
N ASP A 144 -22.78 -3.69 4.34
CA ASP A 144 -23.33 -3.40 3.01
C ASP A 144 -24.18 -2.10 3.00
N LYS A 145 -24.91 -1.81 4.08
CA LYS A 145 -25.65 -0.53 4.21
C LYS A 145 -24.71 0.67 4.20
N GLY A 146 -23.57 0.57 4.89
CA GLY A 146 -22.54 1.62 4.88
C GLY A 146 -21.93 1.80 3.49
N LEU A 147 -21.67 0.70 2.79
CA LEU A 147 -21.16 0.73 1.40
C LEU A 147 -22.13 1.45 0.46
N GLU A 148 -23.43 1.13 0.54
CA GLU A 148 -24.47 1.79 -0.26
C GLU A 148 -24.55 3.30 0.05
N MET A 149 -24.51 3.68 1.33
CA MET A 149 -24.51 5.08 1.75
C MET A 149 -23.30 5.85 1.20
N LEU A 150 -22.11 5.26 1.26
CA LEU A 150 -20.88 5.86 0.74
C LEU A 150 -20.98 6.07 -0.78
N CYS A 151 -21.34 5.03 -1.54
CA CYS A 151 -21.47 5.13 -2.98
C CYS A 151 -22.55 6.15 -3.39
N ARG A 152 -23.66 6.25 -2.64
CA ARG A 152 -24.69 7.27 -2.87
C ARG A 152 -24.16 8.68 -2.64
N ALA A 153 -23.43 8.93 -1.55
CA ALA A 153 -22.83 10.22 -1.28
C ALA A 153 -21.79 10.61 -2.36
N SER A 154 -20.96 9.64 -2.77
CA SER A 154 -19.98 9.83 -3.85
C SER A 154 -20.64 10.23 -5.16
N ARG A 155 -21.72 9.54 -5.57
CA ARG A 155 -22.47 9.84 -6.80
C ARG A 155 -23.14 11.21 -6.76
N LYS A 156 -23.63 11.64 -5.58
CA LYS A 156 -24.24 12.97 -5.39
C LYS A 156 -23.21 14.09 -5.63
N GLU A 157 -21.98 13.89 -5.16
CA GLU A 157 -20.86 14.84 -5.34
C GLU A 157 -20.06 14.61 -6.63
N GLN A 158 -20.37 13.56 -7.39
CA GLN A 158 -19.69 13.19 -8.65
C GLN A 158 -18.17 13.00 -8.52
N ILE A 159 -17.73 12.45 -7.37
CA ILE A 159 -16.33 12.08 -7.15
C ILE A 159 -16.18 10.57 -6.94
N PRO A 160 -15.02 9.96 -7.26
CA PRO A 160 -14.80 8.52 -7.10
C PRO A 160 -14.78 8.08 -5.64
N VAL A 161 -15.16 6.83 -5.41
CA VAL A 161 -15.24 6.22 -4.07
C VAL A 161 -14.06 5.29 -3.77
N VAL A 162 -13.52 5.43 -2.55
CA VAL A 162 -12.46 4.58 -1.99
C VAL A 162 -12.96 3.91 -0.71
N THR A 163 -13.01 2.58 -0.66
CA THR A 163 -13.43 1.85 0.55
C THR A 163 -12.62 0.58 0.77
N GLU A 164 -12.46 0.21 2.04
CA GLU A 164 -11.67 -0.95 2.45
C GLU A 164 -12.46 -2.26 2.35
N ILE A 165 -11.85 -3.26 1.73
CA ILE A 165 -12.37 -4.64 1.67
C ILE A 165 -11.73 -5.51 2.75
N MET A 166 -12.53 -6.29 3.47
CA MET A 166 -12.05 -7.14 4.57
C MET A 166 -11.71 -8.57 4.14
N SER A 167 -12.39 -9.09 3.13
CA SER A 167 -12.39 -10.52 2.81
C SER A 167 -12.84 -10.79 1.37
N VAL A 168 -12.52 -11.98 0.88
CA VAL A 168 -12.75 -12.42 -0.52
C VAL A 168 -14.25 -12.44 -0.87
N ASP A 169 -15.12 -12.82 0.06
CA ASP A 169 -16.57 -12.90 -0.15
C ASP A 169 -17.21 -11.53 -0.47
N LYS A 170 -16.55 -10.43 -0.09
CA LYS A 170 -17.03 -9.07 -0.35
C LYS A 170 -16.69 -8.54 -1.74
N VAL A 171 -15.83 -9.23 -2.51
CA VAL A 171 -15.42 -8.77 -3.84
C VAL A 171 -16.65 -8.58 -4.75
N ALA A 172 -17.59 -9.52 -4.74
CA ALA A 172 -18.80 -9.42 -5.55
C ALA A 172 -19.67 -8.19 -5.19
N ALA A 173 -19.82 -7.90 -3.89
CA ALA A 173 -20.56 -6.73 -3.42
C ALA A 173 -19.90 -5.41 -3.83
N PHE A 174 -18.57 -5.34 -3.79
CA PHE A 174 -17.81 -4.15 -4.20
C PHE A 174 -17.92 -3.90 -5.71
N LEU A 175 -17.86 -4.96 -6.52
CA LEU A 175 -18.06 -4.85 -7.97
C LEU A 175 -19.50 -4.45 -8.31
N LYS A 176 -20.51 -5.02 -7.63
CA LYS A 176 -21.92 -4.67 -7.83
C LYS A 176 -22.22 -3.20 -7.49
N ASN A 177 -21.60 -2.68 -6.43
CA ASN A 177 -21.75 -1.28 -6.01
C ASN A 177 -20.85 -0.30 -6.78
N ASP A 178 -20.10 -0.80 -7.76
CA ASP A 178 -19.20 -0.05 -8.63
C ASP A 178 -18.14 0.76 -7.86
N VAL A 179 -17.53 0.18 -6.83
CA VAL A 179 -16.44 0.83 -6.09
C VAL A 179 -15.29 1.18 -7.04
N ASP A 180 -14.81 2.42 -7.01
CA ASP A 180 -13.81 2.92 -7.98
C ASP A 180 -12.38 2.51 -7.61
N LEU A 181 -12.06 2.53 -6.31
CA LEU A 181 -10.76 2.13 -5.77
C LEU A 181 -10.95 1.24 -4.54
N ILE A 182 -10.51 -0.02 -4.66
CA ILE A 182 -10.64 -1.00 -3.58
C ILE A 182 -9.40 -0.89 -2.68
N GLN A 183 -9.59 -0.48 -1.42
CA GLN A 183 -8.50 -0.42 -0.45
C GLN A 183 -8.29 -1.78 0.23
N VAL A 184 -7.04 -2.25 0.25
CA VAL A 184 -6.57 -3.31 1.14
C VAL A 184 -5.89 -2.67 2.33
N GLY A 185 -6.47 -2.86 3.53
CA GLY A 185 -5.91 -2.31 4.76
C GLY A 185 -4.59 -2.98 5.17
N ALA A 186 -3.84 -2.30 6.03
CA ALA A 186 -2.51 -2.75 6.48
C ALA A 186 -2.51 -4.16 7.10
N ARG A 187 -3.61 -4.55 7.77
CA ARG A 187 -3.76 -5.89 8.38
C ARG A 187 -3.94 -7.00 7.34
N ASN A 188 -4.43 -6.66 6.15
CA ASN A 188 -4.65 -7.58 5.04
C ASN A 188 -3.56 -7.47 3.96
N MET A 189 -2.47 -6.71 4.19
CA MET A 189 -1.39 -6.55 3.20
C MET A 189 -0.80 -7.89 2.75
N GLN A 190 -0.80 -8.92 3.61
CA GLN A 190 -0.33 -10.28 3.29
C GLN A 190 -1.45 -11.32 3.29
N ASN A 191 -2.70 -10.88 3.18
CA ASN A 191 -3.81 -11.79 2.93
C ASN A 191 -3.79 -12.19 1.44
N PHE A 192 -2.93 -13.14 1.09
CA PHE A 192 -2.63 -13.47 -0.31
C PHE A 192 -3.84 -13.96 -1.09
N ASP A 193 -4.79 -14.64 -0.46
CA ASP A 193 -6.02 -15.06 -1.13
C ASP A 193 -6.89 -13.86 -1.52
N LEU A 194 -7.00 -12.86 -0.64
CA LEU A 194 -7.64 -11.59 -0.97
C LEU A 194 -6.89 -10.85 -2.09
N LEU A 195 -5.56 -10.77 -2.01
CA LEU A 195 -4.75 -10.11 -3.05
C LEU A 195 -4.93 -10.78 -4.42
N LYS A 196 -4.92 -12.12 -4.46
CA LYS A 196 -5.14 -12.87 -5.70
C LYS A 196 -6.55 -12.66 -6.26
N ALA A 197 -7.56 -12.68 -5.39
CA ALA A 197 -8.94 -12.42 -5.78
C ALA A 197 -9.09 -11.02 -6.39
N LEU A 198 -8.48 -9.99 -5.79
CA LEU A 198 -8.47 -8.62 -6.33
C LEU A 198 -7.66 -8.51 -7.63
N GLY A 199 -6.59 -9.30 -7.74
CA GLY A 199 -5.76 -9.42 -8.93
C GLY A 199 -6.49 -9.98 -10.16
N ARG A 200 -7.56 -10.75 -9.95
CA ARG A 200 -8.46 -11.26 -11.00
C ARG A 200 -9.56 -10.27 -11.40
N THR A 201 -9.69 -9.15 -10.69
CA THR A 201 -10.60 -8.07 -11.07
C THR A 201 -9.89 -7.04 -11.96
N LYS A 202 -10.65 -6.08 -12.50
CA LYS A 202 -10.09 -4.95 -13.25
C LYS A 202 -10.12 -3.63 -12.45
N LYS A 203 -10.57 -3.66 -11.20
CA LYS A 203 -10.69 -2.47 -10.36
C LYS A 203 -9.31 -2.08 -9.81
N PRO A 204 -8.95 -0.78 -9.81
CA PRO A 204 -7.78 -0.30 -9.11
C PRO A 204 -7.76 -0.74 -7.64
N VAL A 205 -6.56 -1.05 -7.14
CA VAL A 205 -6.33 -1.49 -5.76
C VAL A 205 -5.40 -0.52 -5.05
N LEU A 206 -5.83 0.01 -3.91
CA LEU A 206 -4.99 0.77 -2.99
C LEU A 206 -4.44 -0.16 -1.90
N LEU A 207 -3.17 -0.50 -1.97
CA LEU A 207 -2.51 -1.43 -1.05
C LEU A 207 -1.78 -0.67 0.07
N LYS A 208 -2.32 -0.68 1.29
CA LYS A 208 -1.62 -0.13 2.46
C LYS A 208 -0.46 -1.01 2.89
N ARG A 209 0.66 -0.39 3.24
CA ARG A 209 1.80 -1.08 3.88
C ARG A 209 1.38 -1.69 5.21
N GLY A 210 1.82 -2.91 5.47
CA GLY A 210 1.62 -3.62 6.72
C GLY A 210 2.42 -3.00 7.87
N LEU A 211 1.93 -3.15 9.10
CA LEU A 211 2.48 -2.50 10.29
C LEU A 211 3.97 -2.79 10.52
N SER A 212 4.44 -3.98 10.14
CA SER A 212 5.83 -4.40 10.32
C SER A 212 6.48 -4.83 9.01
N ALA A 213 5.89 -4.46 7.87
CA ALA A 213 6.37 -4.88 6.57
C ALA A 213 7.57 -4.02 6.13
N THR A 214 8.59 -4.67 5.59
CA THR A 214 9.64 -4.02 4.81
C THR A 214 9.08 -3.51 3.47
N VAL A 215 9.80 -2.59 2.81
CA VAL A 215 9.42 -2.12 1.46
C VAL A 215 9.41 -3.29 0.46
N ALA A 216 10.34 -4.24 0.58
CA ALA A 216 10.39 -5.41 -0.29
C ALA A 216 9.15 -6.30 -0.14
N GLU A 217 8.73 -6.60 1.10
CA GLU A 217 7.51 -7.38 1.35
C GLU A 217 6.26 -6.68 0.84
N TRP A 218 6.21 -5.34 0.97
CA TRP A 218 5.11 -4.55 0.46
C TRP A 218 5.02 -4.57 -1.08
N LEU A 219 6.15 -4.44 -1.77
CA LEU A 219 6.23 -4.56 -3.23
C LEU A 219 5.93 -6.00 -3.70
N MET A 220 6.31 -7.01 -2.92
CA MET A 220 5.90 -8.39 -3.19
C MET A 220 4.39 -8.60 -3.04
N SER A 221 3.74 -7.98 -2.06
CA SER A 221 2.27 -8.00 -1.97
C SER A 221 1.61 -7.33 -3.18
N ALA A 222 2.19 -6.26 -3.73
CA ALA A 222 1.73 -5.70 -5.00
C ALA A 222 1.95 -6.68 -6.17
N GLU A 223 3.09 -7.38 -6.20
CA GLU A 223 3.38 -8.42 -7.19
C GLU A 223 2.32 -9.52 -7.22
N TYR A 224 1.79 -9.94 -6.06
CA TYR A 224 0.68 -10.92 -5.99
C TYR A 224 -0.58 -10.46 -6.74
N ILE A 225 -0.96 -9.18 -6.60
CA ILE A 225 -2.10 -8.61 -7.34
C ILE A 225 -1.78 -8.58 -8.85
N MET A 226 -0.59 -8.10 -9.21
CA MET A 226 -0.18 -7.94 -10.60
C MET A 226 0.03 -9.27 -11.33
N ALA A 227 0.45 -10.31 -10.62
CA ALA A 227 0.68 -11.65 -11.17
C ALA A 227 -0.61 -12.32 -11.66
N GLU A 228 -1.75 -12.01 -11.03
CA GLU A 228 -3.07 -12.51 -11.45
C GLU A 228 -3.70 -11.68 -12.58
N GLY A 229 -3.07 -10.57 -13.00
CA GLY A 229 -3.43 -9.81 -14.19
C GLY A 229 -3.77 -8.33 -13.95
N ASN A 230 -4.03 -7.91 -12.72
CA ASN A 230 -4.39 -6.52 -12.40
C ASN A 230 -3.16 -5.65 -12.13
N ARG A 231 -2.80 -4.80 -13.09
CA ARG A 231 -1.64 -3.88 -12.98
C ARG A 231 -1.97 -2.54 -12.31
N ASN A 232 -3.23 -2.30 -11.94
CA ASN A 232 -3.71 -1.03 -11.41
C ASN A 232 -3.55 -0.97 -9.89
N VAL A 233 -2.31 -0.95 -9.42
CA VAL A 233 -1.98 -0.91 -7.98
C VAL A 233 -1.45 0.46 -7.59
N ILE A 234 -2.00 1.02 -6.52
CA ILE A 234 -1.52 2.22 -5.84
C ILE A 234 -1.02 1.80 -4.46
N LEU A 235 0.19 2.21 -4.10
CA LEU A 235 0.79 1.93 -2.80
C LEU A 235 0.41 3.05 -1.82
N CYS A 236 0.02 2.71 -0.59
CA CYS A 236 -0.16 3.68 0.51
C CYS A 236 0.77 3.40 1.72
N GLU A 237 1.76 4.27 1.94
CA GLU A 237 2.55 4.31 3.18
C GLU A 237 1.68 4.86 4.31
N ARG A 238 1.77 4.29 5.52
CA ARG A 238 0.82 4.56 6.62
C ARG A 238 1.42 4.43 8.02
N GLY A 239 2.75 4.44 8.08
CA GLY A 239 3.57 4.22 9.25
C GLY A 239 3.79 2.75 9.59
N ILE A 240 4.96 2.51 10.19
CA ILE A 240 5.40 1.21 10.70
C ILE A 240 5.45 1.21 12.23
N ARG A 241 5.39 0.02 12.81
CA ARG A 241 5.58 -0.20 14.24
C ARG A 241 7.07 -0.09 14.58
N THR A 242 7.35 0.69 15.61
CA THR A 242 8.68 0.88 16.18
C THR A 242 8.61 0.79 17.71
N PHE A 243 9.71 1.07 18.39
CA PHE A 243 9.72 1.23 19.86
C PHE A 243 9.09 2.55 20.33
N GLU A 244 9.02 3.57 19.45
CA GLU A 244 8.38 4.86 19.72
C GLU A 244 6.89 4.69 20.05
N ASN A 245 6.40 5.41 21.08
CA ASN A 245 5.04 5.28 21.61
C ASN A 245 4.22 6.58 21.55
N PHE A 246 4.81 7.71 21.18
CA PHE A 246 4.12 9.00 21.08
C PHE A 246 3.09 9.00 19.93
N THR A 247 3.49 8.51 18.77
CA THR A 247 2.63 8.32 17.59
C THR A 247 2.08 6.89 17.51
N ARG A 248 0.92 6.73 16.87
CA ARG A 248 0.31 5.39 16.67
C ARG A 248 1.22 4.46 15.87
N ASN A 249 1.91 5.00 14.87
CA ASN A 249 2.95 4.37 14.08
C ASN A 249 4.00 5.44 13.73
N THR A 250 5.23 5.04 13.43
CA THR A 250 6.26 5.95 12.92
C THR A 250 6.11 6.06 11.41
N LEU A 251 5.80 7.26 10.90
CA LEU A 251 5.66 7.49 9.46
C LEU A 251 7.02 7.39 8.77
N ASP A 252 7.17 6.41 7.88
CA ASP A 252 8.39 6.20 7.11
C ASP A 252 8.32 6.95 5.77
N LEU A 253 8.63 8.25 5.76
CA LEU A 253 8.67 9.04 4.52
C LEU A 253 9.80 8.59 3.58
N SER A 254 10.83 7.90 4.09
CA SER A 254 11.90 7.35 3.25
C SER A 254 11.38 6.25 2.32
N ALA A 255 10.32 5.53 2.72
CA ALA A 255 9.66 4.54 1.88
C ALA A 255 9.10 5.14 0.59
N VAL A 256 8.65 6.39 0.59
CA VAL A 256 8.19 7.07 -0.64
C VAL A 256 9.34 7.16 -1.65
N LEU A 257 10.53 7.59 -1.20
CA LEU A 257 11.72 7.69 -2.04
C LEU A 257 12.20 6.30 -2.50
N ALA A 258 12.22 5.33 -1.58
CA ALA A 258 12.61 3.95 -1.88
C ALA A 258 11.69 3.34 -2.95
N VAL A 259 10.37 3.45 -2.78
CA VAL A 259 9.39 2.96 -3.75
C VAL A 259 9.57 3.68 -5.08
N LYS A 260 9.75 4.99 -5.11
CA LYS A 260 9.98 5.72 -6.38
C LYS A 260 11.25 5.27 -7.09
N ARG A 261 12.28 4.82 -6.38
CA ARG A 261 13.50 4.26 -6.98
C ARG A 261 13.32 2.82 -7.45
N LEU A 262 12.70 1.98 -6.64
CA LEU A 262 12.61 0.53 -6.86
C LEU A 262 11.41 0.12 -7.73
N SER A 263 10.34 0.89 -7.73
CA SER A 263 9.06 0.59 -8.38
C SER A 263 8.60 1.73 -9.25
N HIS A 264 7.79 1.39 -10.25
CA HIS A 264 7.08 2.35 -11.10
C HIS A 264 5.67 2.65 -10.61
N LEU A 265 5.16 1.94 -9.59
CA LEU A 265 3.82 2.13 -9.07
C LEU A 265 3.69 3.48 -8.35
N PRO A 266 2.53 4.15 -8.42
CA PRO A 266 2.27 5.34 -7.64
C PRO A 266 2.26 5.04 -6.13
N VAL A 267 2.77 5.98 -5.34
CA VAL A 267 2.81 5.87 -3.88
C VAL A 267 2.20 7.08 -3.20
N ILE A 268 1.18 6.87 -2.37
CA ILE A 268 0.50 7.88 -1.56
C ILE A 268 0.84 7.69 -0.07
N VAL A 269 0.47 8.66 0.75
CA VAL A 269 0.70 8.62 2.20
C VAL A 269 -0.60 8.82 2.98
N ASP A 270 -0.81 8.04 4.04
CA ASP A 270 -1.86 8.20 5.03
C ASP A 270 -1.28 8.77 6.34
N PRO A 271 -1.23 10.10 6.50
CA PRO A 271 -0.70 10.73 7.71
C PRO A 271 -1.62 10.54 8.92
N SER A 272 -2.93 10.32 8.69
CA SER A 272 -3.94 10.21 9.75
C SER A 272 -3.71 8.95 10.60
N HIS A 273 -3.61 7.80 9.95
CA HIS A 273 -3.35 6.53 10.63
C HIS A 273 -1.90 6.35 11.08
N ALA A 274 -0.95 7.03 10.42
CA ALA A 274 0.43 7.02 10.83
C ALA A 274 0.58 7.73 12.19
N ALA A 275 0.23 9.01 12.27
CA ALA A 275 0.35 9.77 13.51
C ALA A 275 -0.65 9.33 14.59
N GLY A 276 -1.91 9.13 14.22
CA GLY A 276 -2.99 8.92 15.16
C GLY A 276 -3.37 10.17 15.97
N LYS A 277 -3.03 11.38 15.47
CA LYS A 277 -3.31 12.68 16.13
C LYS A 277 -3.62 13.75 15.09
N SER A 278 -4.78 14.38 15.21
CA SER A 278 -5.30 15.34 14.20
C SER A 278 -4.36 16.54 13.97
N TRP A 279 -3.73 17.06 15.02
CA TRP A 279 -2.83 18.22 14.94
C TRP A 279 -1.56 17.94 14.11
N MET A 280 -1.15 16.68 13.94
CA MET A 280 0.03 16.31 13.14
C MET A 280 -0.32 16.12 11.65
N VAL A 281 -1.60 15.95 11.32
CA VAL A 281 -2.03 15.48 9.99
C VAL A 281 -1.64 16.46 8.89
N ALA A 282 -1.86 17.76 9.10
CA ALA A 282 -1.56 18.78 8.11
C ALA A 282 -0.06 18.86 7.79
N ASP A 283 0.79 18.84 8.81
CA ASP A 283 2.24 18.94 8.64
C ASP A 283 2.84 17.69 8.00
N LEU A 284 2.36 16.51 8.39
CA LEU A 284 2.78 15.25 7.76
C LEU A 284 2.28 15.12 6.33
N ALA A 285 1.08 15.65 6.02
CA ALA A 285 0.60 15.72 4.64
C ALA A 285 1.48 16.63 3.77
N LYS A 286 1.88 17.80 4.29
CA LYS A 286 2.84 18.69 3.61
C LYS A 286 4.17 17.99 3.38
N ALA A 287 4.71 17.31 4.39
CA ALA A 287 5.95 16.55 4.28
C ALA A 287 5.85 15.42 3.23
N ALA A 288 4.73 14.71 3.20
CA ALA A 288 4.46 13.68 2.19
C ALA A 288 4.45 14.25 0.76
N VAL A 289 3.80 15.40 0.54
CA VAL A 289 3.83 16.07 -0.76
C VAL A 289 5.24 16.53 -1.12
N ALA A 290 5.96 17.13 -0.17
CA ALA A 290 7.32 17.64 -0.38
C ALA A 290 8.34 16.55 -0.71
N VAL A 291 8.24 15.37 -0.07
CA VAL A 291 9.11 14.21 -0.38
C VAL A 291 8.72 13.52 -1.70
N GLY A 292 7.60 13.93 -2.30
CA GLY A 292 7.20 13.50 -3.63
C GLY A 292 6.11 12.43 -3.68
N ALA A 293 5.30 12.22 -2.63
CA ALA A 293 4.16 11.31 -2.70
C ALA A 293 3.17 11.72 -3.81
N ASP A 294 2.58 10.74 -4.49
CA ASP A 294 1.63 10.94 -5.59
C ASP A 294 0.21 11.25 -5.11
N GLY A 295 0.00 11.21 -3.80
CA GLY A 295 -1.25 11.56 -3.16
C GLY A 295 -1.14 11.52 -1.64
N VAL A 296 -2.19 12.00 -0.98
CA VAL A 296 -2.39 11.82 0.46
C VAL A 296 -3.81 11.36 0.74
N MET A 297 -3.99 10.60 1.82
CA MET A 297 -5.29 10.15 2.28
C MET A 297 -5.58 10.63 3.71
N ILE A 298 -6.63 11.43 3.85
CA ILE A 298 -6.93 12.20 5.07
C ILE A 298 -8.25 11.74 5.68
N GLU A 299 -8.29 11.57 7.00
CA GLU A 299 -9.52 11.34 7.74
C GLU A 299 -10.18 12.66 8.13
N VAL A 300 -11.42 12.86 7.70
CA VAL A 300 -12.20 14.06 7.97
C VAL A 300 -13.51 13.66 8.64
N HIS A 301 -13.82 14.23 9.79
CA HIS A 301 -15.07 14.01 10.50
C HIS A 301 -15.73 15.34 10.85
N ASN A 302 -17.04 15.45 10.69
CA ASN A 302 -17.79 16.68 11.00
C ASN A 302 -17.88 16.95 12.51
N ASP A 303 -17.75 15.91 13.33
CA ASP A 303 -17.77 15.99 14.80
C ASP A 303 -16.78 14.96 15.40
N PRO A 304 -15.45 15.22 15.38
CA PRO A 304 -14.45 14.23 15.79
C PRO A 304 -14.59 13.75 17.24
N GLU A 305 -15.11 14.59 18.13
CA GLU A 305 -15.27 14.26 19.57
C GLU A 305 -16.28 13.14 19.79
N HIS A 306 -17.31 13.06 18.94
CA HIS A 306 -18.38 12.05 19.03
C HIS A 306 -18.27 10.95 17.95
N ALA A 307 -17.15 10.87 17.23
CA ALA A 307 -16.94 9.87 16.19
C ALA A 307 -16.96 8.45 16.76
N TRP A 308 -17.62 7.51 16.08
CA TRP A 308 -17.73 6.10 16.49
C TRP A 308 -16.40 5.34 16.33
N CYS A 309 -15.46 5.91 15.58
CA CYS A 309 -14.14 5.35 15.37
C CYS A 309 -13.14 6.47 15.07
N ASP A 310 -11.92 6.37 15.65
CA ASP A 310 -10.75 7.12 15.17
C ASP A 310 -10.94 8.66 15.18
N GLY A 311 -11.72 9.17 16.14
CA GLY A 311 -11.95 10.62 16.32
C GLY A 311 -10.66 11.42 16.57
N ALA A 312 -9.71 10.86 17.33
CA ALA A 312 -8.48 11.55 17.72
C ALA A 312 -7.58 11.97 16.55
N GLN A 313 -7.61 11.26 15.42
CA GLN A 313 -6.86 11.62 14.22
C GLN A 313 -7.68 12.35 13.15
N SER A 314 -9.01 12.37 13.29
CA SER A 314 -9.88 12.97 12.29
C SER A 314 -9.78 14.49 12.38
N VAL A 315 -9.51 15.14 11.25
CA VAL A 315 -9.57 16.61 11.18
C VAL A 315 -10.99 17.07 10.91
N THR A 316 -11.33 18.31 11.30
CA THR A 316 -12.63 18.90 10.95
C THR A 316 -12.64 19.34 9.48
N PRO A 317 -13.83 19.55 8.86
CA PRO A 317 -13.91 20.09 7.52
C PRO A 317 -13.19 21.44 7.35
N ALA A 318 -13.24 22.31 8.36
CA ALA A 318 -12.53 23.59 8.33
C ALA A 318 -11.01 23.40 8.32
N MET A 319 -10.49 22.51 9.18
CA MET A 319 -9.07 22.15 9.18
C MET A 319 -8.63 21.55 7.84
N PHE A 320 -9.48 20.71 7.22
CA PHE A 320 -9.21 20.13 5.91
C PHE A 320 -9.15 21.21 4.81
N ALA A 321 -10.07 22.17 4.81
CA ALA A 321 -10.07 23.28 3.85
C ALA A 321 -8.78 24.13 3.95
N GLU A 322 -8.32 24.45 5.16
CA GLU A 322 -7.05 25.15 5.38
C GLU A 322 -5.84 24.29 4.98
N MET A 323 -5.88 23.00 5.30
CA MET A 323 -4.85 22.05 4.87
C MET A 323 -4.71 22.05 3.35
N MET A 324 -5.81 21.98 2.60
CA MET A 324 -5.80 22.02 1.13
C MET A 324 -5.16 23.29 0.56
N LYS A 325 -5.35 24.45 1.19
CA LYS A 325 -4.65 25.70 0.79
C LYS A 325 -3.14 25.55 0.97
N SER A 326 -2.70 25.02 2.11
CA SER A 326 -1.27 24.82 2.39
C SER A 326 -0.63 23.75 1.49
N LEU A 327 -1.36 22.68 1.16
CA LEU A 327 -0.89 21.63 0.25
C LEU A 327 -0.68 22.15 -1.17
N ARG A 328 -1.53 23.06 -1.66
CA ARG A 328 -1.33 23.72 -2.96
C ARG A 328 -0.02 24.52 -3.01
N GLN A 329 0.28 25.25 -1.95
CA GLN A 329 1.53 26.02 -1.86
C GLN A 329 2.76 25.11 -1.83
N VAL A 330 2.74 24.06 -0.99
CA VAL A 330 3.85 23.09 -0.92
C VAL A 330 4.04 22.34 -2.23
N ALA A 331 2.96 21.86 -2.86
CA ALA A 331 3.01 21.20 -4.16
C ALA A 331 3.66 22.11 -5.21
N CYS A 332 3.23 23.38 -5.27
CA CYS A 332 3.81 24.36 -6.19
C CYS A 332 5.31 24.58 -5.94
N ALA A 333 5.73 24.70 -4.68
CA ALA A 333 7.13 24.88 -4.31
C ALA A 333 8.03 23.71 -4.73
N VAL A 334 7.49 22.49 -4.85
CA VAL A 334 8.22 21.30 -5.34
C VAL A 334 7.92 20.95 -6.80
N GLY A 335 7.40 21.91 -7.59
CA GLY A 335 7.17 21.73 -9.02
C GLY A 335 5.99 20.82 -9.37
N ARG A 336 5.04 20.66 -8.46
CA ARG A 336 3.81 19.87 -8.61
C ARG A 336 2.57 20.72 -8.41
N ARG A 337 1.40 20.11 -8.55
CA ARG A 337 0.10 20.73 -8.24
C ARG A 337 -0.79 19.75 -7.51
N ILE A 338 -1.73 20.25 -6.71
CA ILE A 338 -2.86 19.42 -6.23
C ILE A 338 -3.84 19.28 -7.40
N LEU A 339 -4.44 18.09 -7.54
CA LEU A 339 -5.52 17.83 -8.50
C LEU A 339 -6.74 18.73 -8.24
#